data_AF-A0A562I526-F1
#
_entry.id   AF-A0A562I526-F1
#
_cell.length_a   1.000
_cell.length_b   1.000
_cell.length_c   1.000
_cell.angle_alpha   90.00
_cell.angle_beta   90.00
_cell.angle_gamma   90.00
#
_symmetry.space_group_name_H-M   'P 1'
#
loop_
_entity.id
_entity.type
_entity.pdbx_description
1 polymer ?
#
loop_
_entity_poly.entity_id
_entity_poly.type
_entity_poly.pdbx_seq_one_letter_code
_entity_poly.pdbx_strand_id
1 'polypeptide(L)'
;MSTTNYAYHYAVQGRAAVPPGRQTLDHRLLAHADERLQRLSEVARDRPAWAQDLLQLARAVYLADKFSLRAGSDDGWTRRIDLSVQVTEPDLWAGQALTLLTRVVETLTADRWAIEVFPGADPWPQQGRLDADPPVEEVALFSGGLDSSAYAAERARLPAGGLLLVSYHEPQWAGQQERVLRAIGTNSGRASPPAPEDCCTPPRPSSSPPPTTCRGWPYPRTVSSRSTRR
;
A
#
# COMPACT_ATOMS: atom_id res chain seq x y z
N MET A 1 -20.24 14.74 29.67
CA MET A 1 -20.18 14.34 28.26
C MET A 1 -18.72 14.10 27.94
N SER A 2 -18.33 12.85 27.72
CA SER A 2 -16.93 12.49 27.45
C SER A 2 -16.67 12.79 25.98
N THR A 3 -16.05 13.93 25.69
CA THR A 3 -15.50 14.23 24.37
C THR A 3 -14.41 13.19 24.10
N THR A 4 -14.74 12.13 23.37
CA THR A 4 -13.75 11.12 22.97
C THR A 4 -12.80 11.78 21.97
N ASN A 5 -11.64 12.22 22.46
CA ASN A 5 -10.62 12.79 21.62
C ASN A 5 -9.72 11.65 21.15
N TYR A 6 -9.75 11.32 19.86
CA TYR A 6 -8.89 10.29 19.31
C TYR A 6 -7.51 10.88 19.11
N ALA A 7 -6.53 10.42 19.88
CA ALA A 7 -5.19 10.95 19.85
C ALA A 7 -4.19 9.82 19.55
N TYR A 8 -3.45 9.95 18.45
CA TYR A 8 -2.57 8.92 17.92
C TYR A 8 -1.15 9.41 17.70
N HIS A 9 -0.21 8.47 17.85
CA HIS A 9 1.20 8.67 17.58
C HIS A 9 1.70 7.57 16.65
N TYR A 10 1.96 7.92 15.39
CA TYR A 10 2.49 7.01 14.39
C TYR A 10 4.02 7.05 14.41
N ALA A 11 4.64 5.95 14.83
CA ALA A 11 6.09 5.81 14.90
C ALA A 11 6.58 4.68 13.99
N VAL A 12 7.67 4.94 13.26
CA VAL A 12 8.28 3.94 12.40
C VAL A 12 8.94 2.88 13.29
N GLN A 13 8.50 1.63 13.16
CA GLN A 13 8.94 0.47 13.97
C GLN A 13 8.72 0.57 15.49
N GLY A 14 7.91 1.53 15.96
CA GLY A 14 7.62 1.71 17.39
C GLY A 14 8.82 2.18 18.23
N ARG A 15 9.83 2.81 17.60
CA ARG A 15 11.06 3.26 18.28
C ARG A 15 10.98 4.63 18.96
N ALA A 16 9.93 5.40 18.73
CA ALA A 16 9.77 6.72 19.33
C ALA A 16 9.03 6.65 20.67
N ALA A 17 9.42 7.52 21.62
CA ALA A 17 8.71 7.68 22.88
C ALA A 17 7.30 8.25 22.63
N VAL A 18 6.28 7.55 23.13
CA VAL A 18 4.88 7.92 22.90
C VAL A 18 4.51 9.06 23.85
N PRO A 19 4.00 10.20 23.34
CA PRO A 19 3.51 11.27 24.20
C PRO A 19 2.37 10.80 25.12
N PRO A 20 2.26 11.32 26.36
CA PRO A 20 1.20 10.96 27.28
C PRO A 20 -0.19 11.16 26.66
N GLY A 21 -1.08 10.18 26.82
CA GLY A 21 -2.47 10.26 26.34
C GLY A 21 -2.66 10.00 24.84
N ARG A 22 -1.60 9.67 24.08
CA ARG A 22 -1.71 9.23 22.68
C ARG A 22 -1.59 7.71 22.56
N GLN A 23 -2.40 7.11 21.69
CA GLN A 23 -2.33 5.70 21.33
C GLN A 23 -1.30 5.49 20.22
N THR A 24 -0.45 4.47 20.34
CA THR A 24 0.55 4.15 19.31
C THR A 24 -0.09 3.50 18.09
N LEU A 25 0.29 3.99 16.92
CA LEU A 25 0.07 3.35 15.63
C LEU A 25 1.44 3.02 15.00
N ASP A 26 1.54 1.90 14.30
CA ASP A 26 2.72 1.58 13.52
C ASP A 26 2.34 0.77 12.27
N HIS A 27 3.30 0.62 11.34
CA HIS A 27 3.11 -0.14 10.11
C HIS A 27 2.77 -1.63 10.34
N ARG A 28 3.07 -2.23 11.50
CA ARG A 28 2.76 -3.65 11.77
C ARG A 28 1.26 -3.87 11.88
N LEU A 29 0.49 -2.85 12.26
CA LEU A 29 -0.97 -2.89 12.22
C LEU A 29 -1.51 -3.05 10.80
N LEU A 30 -0.69 -2.75 9.78
CA LEU A 30 -1.04 -2.98 8.38
C LEU A 30 -0.62 -4.36 7.88
N ALA A 31 0.15 -5.18 8.61
CA ALA A 31 0.84 -6.35 8.07
C ALA A 31 -0.03 -7.27 7.18
N HIS A 32 -1.30 -7.47 7.52
CA HIS A 32 -2.24 -8.28 6.72
C HIS A 32 -2.73 -7.59 5.43
N ALA A 33 -2.81 -6.24 5.42
CA ALA A 33 -3.06 -5.42 4.24
C ALA A 33 -1.75 -5.07 3.48
N ASP A 34 -0.61 -5.14 4.16
CA ASP A 34 0.68 -4.63 3.70
C ASP A 34 1.37 -5.59 2.73
N GLU A 35 1.21 -6.91 2.76
CA GLU A 35 1.97 -7.80 1.85
C GLU A 35 1.76 -7.50 0.34
N ARG A 36 0.60 -6.99 -0.05
CA ARG A 36 0.31 -6.61 -1.45
C ARG A 36 0.65 -5.14 -1.71
N LEU A 37 0.42 -4.26 -0.74
CA LEU A 37 0.77 -2.84 -0.81
C LEU A 37 2.31 -2.64 -0.80
N GLN A 38 3.02 -3.43 0.00
CA GLN A 38 4.48 -3.53 0.07
C GLN A 38 5.03 -3.98 -1.27
N ARG A 39 4.49 -5.07 -1.86
CA ARG A 39 4.85 -5.52 -3.22
C ARG A 39 4.66 -4.45 -4.30
N LEU A 40 3.66 -3.58 -4.16
CA LEU A 40 3.46 -2.44 -5.08
C LEU A 40 4.36 -1.25 -4.76
N SER A 41 4.76 -1.09 -3.50
CA SER A 41 5.71 -0.06 -3.03
C SER A 41 7.18 -0.45 -3.23
N GLU A 42 7.45 -1.70 -3.59
CA GLU A 42 8.75 -2.24 -4.03
C GLU A 42 9.09 -1.65 -5.41
N VAL A 43 9.40 -0.36 -5.41
CA VAL A 43 9.87 0.35 -6.60
C VAL A 43 11.33 -0.05 -6.82
N ALA A 44 11.67 -0.44 -8.05
CA ALA A 44 13.02 -0.85 -8.43
C ALA A 44 14.08 0.28 -8.35
N ARG A 45 13.62 1.53 -8.22
CA ARG A 45 14.45 2.73 -8.14
C ARG A 45 14.48 3.28 -6.73
N ASP A 46 15.51 4.08 -6.47
CA ASP A 46 15.62 4.87 -5.26
C ASP A 46 14.39 5.79 -5.10
N ARG A 47 13.79 5.78 -3.91
CA ARG A 47 12.59 6.56 -3.59
C ARG A 47 13.05 7.79 -2.83
N PRO A 48 12.78 9.02 -3.30
CA PRO A 48 13.19 10.21 -2.57
C PRO A 48 12.49 10.24 -1.20
N ALA A 49 13.15 10.81 -0.19
CA ALA A 49 12.68 10.81 1.20
C ALA A 49 11.24 11.37 1.32
N TRP A 50 10.93 12.47 0.63
CA TRP A 50 9.56 13.02 0.59
C TRP A 50 8.50 12.02 0.11
N ALA A 51 8.81 11.13 -0.84
CA ALA A 51 7.83 10.17 -1.35
C ALA A 51 7.58 9.04 -0.33
N GLN A 52 8.63 8.66 0.40
CA GLN A 52 8.53 7.71 1.49
C GLN A 52 7.70 8.31 2.62
N ASP A 53 7.97 9.56 3.01
CA ASP A 53 7.22 10.29 4.04
C ASP A 53 5.74 10.44 3.67
N LEU A 54 5.42 10.73 2.40
CA LEU A 54 4.04 10.80 1.92
C LEU A 54 3.30 9.48 2.15
N LEU A 55 3.94 8.35 1.82
CA LEU A 55 3.34 7.03 2.06
C LEU A 55 3.20 6.74 3.56
N GLN A 56 4.14 7.19 4.39
CA GLN A 56 4.01 7.08 5.85
C GLN A 56 2.84 7.90 6.40
N LEU A 57 2.70 9.14 5.96
CA LEU A 57 1.57 10.01 6.30
C LEU A 57 0.24 9.37 5.88
N ALA A 58 0.17 8.84 4.66
CA ALA A 58 -1.03 8.15 4.16
C ALA A 58 -1.38 6.92 5.02
N ARG A 59 -0.39 6.11 5.40
CA ARG A 59 -0.58 4.96 6.31
C ARG A 59 -1.08 5.40 7.68
N ALA A 60 -0.49 6.45 8.25
CA ALA A 60 -0.87 6.98 9.55
C ALA A 60 -2.31 7.50 9.55
N VAL A 61 -2.68 8.29 8.55
CA VAL A 61 -4.05 8.80 8.35
C VAL A 61 -5.04 7.65 8.19
N TYR A 62 -4.73 6.67 7.33
CA TYR A 62 -5.59 5.51 7.12
C TYR A 62 -5.84 4.75 8.43
N LEU A 63 -4.79 4.46 9.21
CA LEU A 63 -4.94 3.76 10.49
C LEU A 63 -5.74 4.58 11.49
N ALA A 64 -5.43 5.87 11.65
CA ALA A 64 -6.15 6.75 12.57
C ALA A 64 -7.65 6.83 12.21
N ASP A 65 -7.99 6.95 10.92
CA ASP A 65 -9.37 6.93 10.44
C ASP A 65 -10.08 5.62 10.78
N LYS A 66 -9.44 4.47 10.52
CA LYS A 66 -10.01 3.14 10.76
C LYS A 66 -10.20 2.84 12.25
N PHE A 67 -9.30 3.30 13.11
CA PHE A 67 -9.40 3.07 14.56
C PHE A 67 -10.31 4.07 15.28
N SER A 68 -10.62 5.22 14.67
CA SER A 68 -11.54 6.20 15.24
C SER A 68 -12.99 5.81 14.96
N LEU A 69 -13.60 4.98 15.80
CA LEU A 69 -14.98 4.52 15.57
C LEU A 69 -16.01 5.62 15.85
N ARG A 70 -16.84 5.98 14.85
CA ARG A 70 -17.87 7.04 14.97
C ARG A 70 -18.86 6.85 16.13
N ALA A 71 -19.10 5.60 16.57
CA ALA A 71 -19.95 5.32 17.73
C ALA A 71 -19.49 6.02 19.03
N GLY A 72 -18.22 6.43 19.11
CA GLY A 72 -17.67 7.19 20.26
C GLY A 72 -17.67 8.71 20.11
N SER A 73 -18.15 9.26 18.98
CA SER A 73 -18.20 10.71 18.73
C SER A 73 -19.44 11.37 19.35
N ASP A 74 -19.32 12.64 19.71
CA ASP A 74 -20.35 13.39 20.47
C ASP A 74 -21.69 13.51 19.71
N ASP A 75 -21.64 13.59 18.38
CA ASP A 75 -22.80 13.67 17.47
C ASP A 75 -23.07 12.33 16.73
N GLY A 76 -22.25 11.30 17.00
CA GLY A 76 -22.28 10.02 16.28
C GLY A 76 -21.76 10.07 14.84
N TRP A 77 -21.19 11.20 14.40
CA TRP A 77 -20.82 11.42 13.01
C TRP A 77 -19.41 12.02 12.84
N THR A 78 -19.15 13.18 13.43
CA THR A 78 -17.94 13.98 13.24
C THR A 78 -16.92 13.67 14.33
N ARG A 79 -15.79 13.10 13.94
CA ARG A 79 -14.70 12.78 14.88
C ARG A 79 -13.73 13.96 14.99
N ARG A 80 -13.03 14.02 16.13
CA ARG A 80 -11.86 14.88 16.32
C ARG A 80 -10.64 13.97 16.47
N ILE A 81 -9.72 14.06 15.53
CA ILE A 81 -8.56 13.17 15.43
C ILE A 81 -7.30 14.02 15.50
N ASP A 82 -6.50 13.78 16.54
CA ASP A 82 -5.16 14.31 16.73
C ASP A 82 -4.15 13.22 16.33
N LEU A 83 -3.29 13.52 15.36
CA LEU A 83 -2.34 12.58 14.80
C LEU A 83 -0.95 13.21 14.75
N SER A 84 0.01 12.58 15.42
CA SER A 84 1.44 12.87 15.22
C SER A 84 2.08 11.78 14.37
N VAL A 85 2.86 12.16 13.37
CA VAL A 85 3.49 11.22 12.42
C VAL A 85 4.99 11.44 12.36
N GLN A 86 5.73 10.35 12.54
CA GLN A 86 7.18 10.35 12.36
C GLN A 86 7.53 10.35 10.87
N VAL A 87 8.39 11.28 10.46
CA VAL A 87 8.85 11.45 9.07
C VAL A 87 10.36 11.64 9.02
N THR A 88 10.93 11.54 7.82
CA THR A 88 12.36 11.67 7.55
C THR A 88 12.74 13.15 7.44
N GLU A 89 11.96 13.93 6.68
CA GLU A 89 12.21 15.35 6.39
C GLU A 89 11.03 16.23 6.85
N PRO A 90 10.87 16.49 8.16
CA PRO A 90 9.70 17.20 8.69
C PRO A 90 9.54 18.62 8.14
N ASP A 91 10.63 19.29 7.77
CA ASP A 91 10.59 20.64 7.23
C ASP A 91 9.86 20.72 5.88
N LEU A 92 9.94 19.67 5.05
CA LEU A 92 9.19 19.61 3.78
C LEU A 92 7.68 19.52 4.00
N TRP A 93 7.28 18.96 5.14
CA TRP A 93 5.89 18.77 5.51
C TRP A 93 5.33 19.93 6.30
N ALA A 94 6.14 20.94 6.67
CA ALA A 94 5.68 22.10 7.42
C ALA A 94 4.90 23.10 6.54
N GLY A 95 4.17 24.01 7.20
CA GLY A 95 3.49 25.13 6.54
C GLY A 95 2.38 24.70 5.57
N GLN A 96 2.53 25.09 4.30
CA GLN A 96 1.48 24.89 3.28
C GLN A 96 1.24 23.40 2.97
N ALA A 97 2.28 22.57 3.00
CA ALA A 97 2.17 21.14 2.74
C ALA A 97 1.27 20.46 3.78
N LEU A 98 1.55 20.67 5.08
CA LEU A 98 0.68 20.16 6.16
C LEU A 98 -0.74 20.69 6.04
N THR A 99 -0.88 21.99 5.78
CA THR A 99 -2.21 22.63 5.69
C THR A 99 -3.05 22.03 4.58
N LEU A 100 -2.44 21.77 3.41
CA LEU A 100 -3.12 21.14 2.29
C LEU A 100 -3.48 19.69 2.62
N LEU A 101 -2.54 18.93 3.19
CA LEU A 101 -2.78 17.54 3.58
C LEU A 101 -3.92 17.44 4.59
N THR A 102 -3.91 18.25 5.66
CA THR A 102 -4.99 18.31 6.64
C THR A 102 -6.33 18.62 5.98
N ARG A 103 -6.40 19.63 5.09
CA ARG A 103 -7.63 19.97 4.37
C ARG A 103 -8.14 18.84 3.48
N VAL A 104 -7.25 18.14 2.78
CA VAL A 104 -7.61 16.98 1.96
C VAL A 104 -8.22 15.89 2.84
N VAL A 105 -7.60 15.57 3.97
CA VAL A 105 -8.10 14.54 4.89
C VAL A 105 -9.44 14.95 5.50
N GLU A 106 -9.58 16.19 6.00
CA GLU A 106 -10.86 16.71 6.50
C GLU A 106 -11.98 16.65 5.45
N THR A 107 -11.65 16.98 4.19
CA THR A 107 -12.62 16.95 3.09
C THR A 107 -13.07 15.52 2.77
N LEU A 108 -12.13 14.57 2.76
CA LEU A 108 -12.41 13.17 2.41
C LEU A 108 -13.16 12.42 3.51
N THR A 109 -12.94 12.76 4.79
CA THR A 109 -13.55 12.02 5.91
C THR A 109 -14.72 12.75 6.57
N ALA A 110 -14.88 14.05 6.27
CA ALA A 110 -15.80 14.97 6.95
C ALA A 110 -15.57 15.08 8.47
N ASP A 111 -14.35 14.83 8.93
CA ASP A 111 -13.94 14.96 10.34
C ASP A 111 -13.04 16.17 10.57
N ARG A 112 -12.70 16.43 11.84
CA ARG A 112 -11.70 17.42 12.24
C ARG A 112 -10.37 16.76 12.52
N TRP A 113 -9.31 17.27 11.89
CA TRP A 113 -7.97 16.71 12.00
C TRP A 113 -6.97 17.74 12.53
N ALA A 114 -6.18 17.36 13.51
CA ALA A 114 -4.95 18.04 13.89
C ALA A 114 -3.79 17.09 13.55
N ILE A 115 -2.90 17.50 12.64
CA ILE A 115 -1.79 16.66 12.19
C ILE A 115 -0.48 17.38 12.50
N GLU A 116 0.43 16.67 13.16
CA GLU A 116 1.78 17.12 13.49
C GLU A 116 2.81 16.15 12.91
N VAL A 117 3.94 16.66 12.46
CA VAL A 117 5.05 15.86 11.95
C VAL A 117 6.28 16.04 12.83
N PHE A 118 7.06 14.98 13.01
CA PHE A 118 8.29 15.02 13.81
C PHE A 118 9.38 14.13 13.20
N PRO A 119 10.67 14.45 13.41
CA PRO A 119 11.78 13.74 12.77
C PRO A 119 12.02 12.33 13.33
N GLY A 120 12.90 11.60 12.66
CA GLY A 120 13.51 10.36 13.17
C GLY A 120 12.97 9.09 12.53
N ALA A 121 12.25 9.19 11.41
CA ALA A 121 11.98 8.02 10.59
C ALA A 121 13.28 7.56 9.91
N ASP A 122 13.54 6.26 9.95
CA ASP A 122 14.58 5.65 9.13
C ASP A 122 14.07 5.56 7.68
N PRO A 123 14.83 6.03 6.68
CA PRO A 123 14.46 5.83 5.29
C PRO A 123 14.40 4.32 5.00
N TRP A 124 13.45 3.92 4.17
CA TRP A 124 13.34 2.52 3.75
C TRP A 124 14.59 2.09 3.00
N PRO A 125 15.05 0.84 3.23
CA PRO A 125 16.23 0.33 2.56
C PRO A 125 16.03 0.38 1.04
N GLN A 126 17.09 0.74 0.33
CA GLN A 126 17.13 0.62 -1.13
C GLN A 126 17.00 -0.86 -1.49
N GLN A 127 15.89 -1.22 -2.12
CA GLN A 127 15.73 -2.54 -2.70
C GLN A 127 16.20 -2.44 -4.15
N GLY A 128 17.47 -2.77 -4.37
CA GLY A 128 18.07 -2.78 -5.71
C GLY A 128 17.51 -3.92 -6.55
N ARG A 129 16.32 -3.73 -7.16
CA ARG A 129 15.96 -4.52 -8.34
C ARG A 129 16.66 -3.89 -9.54
N LEU A 130 17.35 -4.73 -10.31
CA LEU A 130 18.19 -4.33 -11.44
C LEU A 130 17.36 -3.87 -12.66
N ASP A 131 16.06 -4.11 -12.65
CA ASP A 131 15.16 -3.75 -13.75
C ASP A 131 14.56 -2.37 -13.49
N ALA A 132 15.12 -1.35 -14.14
CA ALA A 132 14.47 -0.05 -14.17
C ALA A 132 13.17 -0.18 -14.97
N ASP A 133 12.01 -0.10 -14.30
CA ASP A 133 10.74 0.08 -14.98
C ASP A 133 10.88 1.24 -15.99
N PRO A 134 10.29 1.15 -17.20
CA PRO A 134 10.35 2.22 -18.17
C PRO A 134 9.85 3.53 -17.53
N PRO A 135 10.44 4.68 -17.89
CA PRO A 135 10.05 5.95 -17.29
C PRO A 135 8.55 6.19 -17.45
N VAL A 136 7.88 6.43 -16.33
CA VAL A 136 6.48 6.86 -16.27
C VAL A 136 6.47 8.36 -16.52
N GLU A 137 5.81 8.78 -17.60
CA GLU A 137 5.61 10.19 -17.93
C GLU A 137 4.24 10.68 -17.46
N GLU A 138 3.31 9.76 -17.19
CA GLU A 138 1.94 10.10 -16.87
C GLU A 138 1.37 9.16 -15.81
N VAL A 139 0.66 9.73 -14.83
CA VAL A 139 -0.06 8.99 -13.80
C VAL A 139 -1.53 9.33 -13.90
N ALA A 140 -2.40 8.32 -14.03
CA ALA A 140 -3.83 8.51 -14.13
C ALA A 140 -4.59 7.59 -13.17
N LEU A 141 -5.66 8.11 -12.56
CA LEU A 141 -6.57 7.31 -11.76
C LEU A 141 -7.39 6.40 -12.67
N PHE A 142 -7.42 5.11 -12.32
CA PHE A 142 -8.12 4.08 -13.05
C PHE A 142 -9.15 3.42 -12.13
N SER A 143 -10.38 3.92 -12.15
CA SER A 143 -11.46 3.37 -11.33
C SER A 143 -12.00 2.04 -11.88
N GLY A 144 -11.75 1.76 -13.16
CA GLY A 144 -12.40 0.68 -13.92
C GLY A 144 -13.73 1.11 -14.55
N GLY A 145 -14.14 2.37 -14.38
CA GLY A 145 -15.30 2.95 -15.07
C GLY A 145 -15.02 3.23 -16.55
N LEU A 146 -16.09 3.50 -17.31
CA LEU A 146 -16.02 3.72 -18.76
C LEU A 146 -15.02 4.82 -19.14
N ASP A 147 -15.09 5.98 -18.48
CA ASP A 147 -14.25 7.14 -18.82
C ASP A 147 -12.78 6.88 -18.57
N SER A 148 -12.45 6.33 -17.40
CA SER A 148 -11.06 5.96 -17.07
C SER A 148 -10.51 4.88 -18.01
N SER A 149 -11.39 3.99 -18.50
CA SER A 149 -11.02 2.93 -19.45
C SER A 149 -10.84 3.47 -20.86
N ALA A 150 -11.71 4.37 -21.30
CA ALA A 150 -11.59 5.05 -22.59
C ALA A 150 -10.30 5.86 -22.65
N TYR A 151 -10.02 6.65 -21.60
CA TYR A 151 -8.78 7.41 -21.49
C TYR A 151 -7.54 6.51 -21.55
N ALA A 152 -7.50 5.45 -20.74
CA ALA A 152 -6.37 4.53 -20.73
C ALA A 152 -6.18 3.81 -22.08
N ALA A 153 -7.27 3.41 -22.75
CA ALA A 153 -7.22 2.77 -24.06
C ALA A 153 -6.73 3.73 -25.16
N GLU A 154 -7.18 4.98 -25.14
CA GLU A 154 -6.73 6.02 -26.07
C GLU A 154 -5.24 6.33 -25.85
N ARG A 155 -4.84 6.61 -24.60
CA ARG A 155 -3.45 6.93 -24.29
C ARG A 155 -2.50 5.79 -24.62
N ALA A 156 -2.89 4.53 -24.42
CA ALA A 156 -2.04 3.40 -24.73
C ALA A 156 -1.77 3.22 -26.24
N ARG A 157 -2.56 3.84 -27.12
CA ARG A 157 -2.34 3.83 -28.59
C ARG A 157 -1.39 4.92 -29.08
N LEU A 158 -1.15 5.95 -28.27
CA LEU A 158 -0.30 7.06 -28.67
C LEU A 158 1.17 6.72 -28.39
N PRO A 159 2.11 7.14 -29.27
CA PRO A 159 3.53 7.04 -29.00
C PRO A 159 3.95 8.10 -27.98
N ALA A 160 3.61 7.86 -26.72
CA ALA A 160 4.06 8.65 -25.58
C ALA A 160 4.86 7.78 -24.59
N GLY A 161 5.40 8.37 -23.53
CA GLY A 161 6.06 7.62 -22.47
C GLY A 161 5.13 6.73 -21.65
N GLY A 162 5.69 6.11 -20.62
CA GLY A 162 4.98 5.16 -19.78
C GLY A 162 3.77 5.79 -19.07
N LEU A 163 2.63 5.09 -19.11
CA LEU A 163 1.42 5.44 -18.37
C LEU A 163 1.30 4.53 -17.15
N LEU A 164 1.29 5.11 -15.96
CA LEU A 164 1.00 4.41 -14.71
C LEU A 164 -0.46 4.62 -14.33
N LEU A 165 -1.22 3.54 -14.32
CA LEU A 165 -2.62 3.54 -13.90
C LEU A 165 -2.71 3.18 -12.42
N VAL A 166 -3.30 4.08 -11.63
CA VAL A 166 -3.48 3.90 -10.19
C VAL A 166 -4.93 3.58 -9.90
N SER A 167 -5.19 2.37 -9.42
CA SER A 167 -6.54 1.91 -9.05
C SER A 167 -6.65 1.68 -7.55
N TYR A 168 -7.83 1.92 -7.00
CA TYR A 168 -8.20 1.41 -5.68
C TYR A 168 -8.52 -0.08 -5.81
N HIS A 169 -7.84 -0.91 -5.01
CA HIS A 169 -8.02 -2.36 -5.04
C HIS A 169 -9.22 -2.77 -4.19
N GLU A 170 -10.35 -3.02 -4.84
CA GLU A 170 -11.50 -3.71 -4.24
C GLU A 170 -11.53 -5.16 -4.74
N PRO A 171 -11.35 -6.20 -3.89
CA PRO A 171 -11.25 -7.59 -4.31
C PRO A 171 -12.43 -8.06 -5.17
N GLN A 172 -13.62 -7.53 -4.92
CA GLN A 172 -14.83 -7.86 -5.64
C GLN A 172 -14.76 -7.44 -7.12
N TRP A 173 -14.00 -6.39 -7.44
CA TRP A 173 -13.95 -5.77 -8.77
C TRP A 173 -12.62 -5.98 -9.48
N ALA A 174 -11.65 -6.61 -8.80
CA ALA A 174 -10.31 -6.88 -9.33
C ALA A 174 -10.34 -7.59 -10.69
N GLY A 175 -11.20 -8.61 -10.85
CA GLY A 175 -11.31 -9.35 -12.11
C GLY A 175 -11.82 -8.52 -13.29
N GLN A 176 -12.67 -7.51 -13.04
CA GLN A 176 -13.14 -6.61 -14.10
C GLN A 176 -12.04 -5.63 -14.52
N GLN A 177 -11.39 -4.99 -13.54
CA GLN A 177 -10.29 -4.07 -13.80
C GLN A 177 -9.14 -4.77 -14.54
N GLU A 178 -8.80 -6.00 -14.17
CA GLU A 178 -7.74 -6.78 -14.82
C GLU A 178 -8.08 -7.16 -16.26
N ARG A 179 -9.35 -7.51 -16.54
CA ARG A 179 -9.81 -7.76 -17.92
C ARG A 179 -9.67 -6.53 -18.80
N VAL A 180 -10.03 -5.35 -18.28
CA VAL A 180 -9.92 -4.09 -19.01
C VAL A 180 -8.45 -3.74 -19.24
N LEU A 181 -7.59 -3.85 -18.21
CA LEU A 181 -6.15 -3.62 -18.34
C LEU A 181 -5.50 -4.53 -19.38
N ARG A 182 -5.84 -5.82 -19.39
CA ARG A 182 -5.35 -6.75 -20.43
C ARG A 182 -5.80 -6.34 -21.83
N ALA A 183 -7.06 -5.96 -22.00
CA ALA A 183 -7.58 -5.52 -23.29
C ALA A 183 -6.91 -4.23 -23.80
N ILE A 184 -6.57 -3.31 -22.88
CA ILE A 184 -5.78 -2.11 -23.18
C ILE A 184 -4.37 -2.50 -23.62
N GLY A 185 -3.71 -3.40 -22.88
CA GLY A 185 -2.37 -3.91 -23.19
C GLY A 185 -2.30 -4.64 -24.55
N THR A 186 -3.29 -5.44 -24.90
CA THR A 186 -3.33 -6.11 -26.22
C THR A 186 -3.51 -5.11 -27.37
N ASN A 187 -4.20 -4.00 -27.12
CA ASN A 187 -4.51 -2.99 -28.14
C ASN A 187 -3.45 -1.89 -28.28
N SER A 188 -2.47 -1.82 -27.37
CA SER A 188 -1.43 -0.79 -27.37
C SER A 188 -0.22 -1.15 -28.23
N GLY A 189 -0.20 -2.34 -28.84
CA GLY A 189 0.90 -2.81 -29.69
C GLY A 189 2.23 -3.01 -28.96
N ARG A 190 2.28 -2.78 -27.64
CA ARG A 190 3.41 -3.08 -26.77
C ARG A 190 3.20 -4.48 -26.18
N ALA A 191 4.21 -5.33 -26.26
CA ALA A 191 4.19 -6.61 -25.58
C ALA A 191 3.90 -6.37 -24.09
N SER A 192 2.81 -6.95 -23.58
CA SER A 192 2.54 -6.94 -22.14
C SER A 192 3.77 -7.48 -21.41
N PRO A 193 4.24 -6.83 -20.32
CA PRO A 193 5.15 -7.52 -19.42
C PRO A 193 4.46 -8.82 -18.97
N PRO A 194 5.21 -9.93 -18.79
CA PRO A 194 4.62 -11.17 -18.31
C PRO A 194 3.87 -10.87 -17.02
N ALA A 195 2.64 -11.40 -16.91
CA ALA A 195 1.93 -11.39 -15.65
C ALA A 195 2.87 -11.93 -14.56
N PRO A 196 2.85 -11.39 -13.33
CA PRO A 196 3.57 -12.03 -12.25
C PRO A 196 3.05 -13.46 -12.17
N GLU A 197 3.92 -14.43 -12.43
CA GLU A 197 3.55 -15.83 -12.31
C GLU A 197 2.98 -16.02 -10.92
N ASP A 198 1.75 -16.55 -10.84
CA ASP A 198 1.22 -17.08 -9.59
C ASP A 198 2.19 -18.17 -9.13
N CYS A 199 3.10 -17.82 -8.20
CA CYS A 199 4.02 -18.77 -7.56
C CYS A 199 3.28 -19.89 -6.80
N CYS A 200 1.95 -19.90 -6.81
CA CYS A 200 1.08 -20.85 -6.13
C CYS A 200 0.39 -21.87 -7.06
N THR A 201 0.82 -22.05 -8.31
CA THR A 201 0.45 -23.28 -9.03
C THR A 201 1.38 -24.42 -8.61
N PRO A 202 0.91 -25.45 -7.88
CA PRO A 202 1.73 -26.63 -7.63
C PRO A 202 2.07 -27.28 -8.98
N PRO A 203 3.32 -27.73 -9.21
CA PRO A 203 3.66 -28.38 -10.46
C PRO A 203 2.78 -29.63 -10.64
N ARG A 204 2.22 -29.80 -11.84
CA ARG A 204 1.55 -31.04 -12.22
C ARG A 204 2.54 -32.19 -12.01
N PRO A 205 2.14 -33.33 -11.41
CA PRO A 205 3.04 -34.46 -11.24
C PRO A 205 3.46 -34.98 -12.62
N SER A 206 4.71 -34.71 -13.02
CA SER A 206 5.33 -35.32 -14.19
C SER A 206 5.84 -36.71 -13.83
N SER A 207 5.53 -37.70 -14.67
CA SER A 207 5.90 -39.11 -14.51
C SER A 207 7.37 -39.41 -14.88
N SER A 208 8.31 -38.55 -14.52
CA SER A 208 9.73 -38.73 -14.84
C SER A 208 10.59 -38.45 -13.60
N PRO A 209 11.53 -39.34 -13.24
CA PRO A 209 12.35 -39.16 -12.06
C PRO A 209 13.33 -37.99 -12.28
N PRO A 210 13.55 -37.11 -11.27
CA PRO A 210 14.51 -36.02 -11.39
C PRO A 210 15.96 -36.54 -11.32
N PRO A 211 16.91 -35.89 -12.01
CA PRO A 211 18.32 -36.25 -11.92
C PRO A 211 18.90 -35.92 -10.54
N THR A 212 19.71 -36.85 -10.04
CA THR A 212 20.46 -36.77 -8.79
C THR A 212 21.47 -35.63 -8.85
N THR A 213 21.17 -34.47 -8.26
CA THR A 213 22.16 -33.52 -7.67
C THR A 213 21.46 -32.23 -7.25
N CYS A 214 21.07 -32.16 -5.97
CA CYS A 214 21.10 -30.93 -5.18
C CYS A 214 21.01 -31.32 -3.69
N ARG A 215 22.12 -31.10 -2.97
CA ARG A 215 22.24 -31.34 -1.53
C ARG A 215 21.67 -30.14 -0.77
N GLY A 216 20.88 -30.46 0.25
CA GLY A 216 20.71 -29.67 1.47
C GLY A 216 19.69 -28.54 1.37
N TRP A 217 18.61 -28.62 2.14
CA TRP A 217 18.15 -27.64 3.15
C TRP A 217 16.99 -28.34 3.90
N PRO A 218 16.91 -28.28 5.24
CA PRO A 218 16.07 -29.19 6.03
C PRO A 218 14.63 -28.66 6.17
N TYR A 219 13.63 -29.45 5.77
CA TYR A 219 12.23 -29.22 6.18
C TYR A 219 11.96 -29.88 7.54
N PRO A 220 11.26 -29.21 8.47
CA PRO A 220 10.83 -29.82 9.72
C PRO A 220 9.73 -30.87 9.45
N ARG A 221 9.91 -32.06 10.02
CA ARG A 221 8.96 -33.19 9.94
C ARG A 221 7.67 -32.85 10.69
N THR A 222 6.54 -32.80 10.00
CA THR A 222 5.23 -32.91 10.63
C THR A 222 4.94 -34.37 10.98
N VAL A 223 4.58 -34.59 12.24
CA VAL A 223 4.22 -35.89 12.82
C VAL A 223 2.86 -36.33 12.26
N SER A 224 2.83 -37.48 11.60
CA SER A 224 1.62 -38.15 11.13
C SER A 224 0.89 -38.81 12.31
N SER A 225 -0.27 -38.30 12.71
CA SER A 225 -1.23 -39.06 13.53
C SER A 225 -2.04 -39.99 12.63
N ARG A 226 -1.74 -41.29 12.66
CA ARG A 226 -2.55 -42.33 12.02
C ARG A 226 -3.88 -42.47 12.77
N SER A 227 -4.97 -42.38 12.02
CA SER A 227 -6.30 -42.82 12.42
C SER A 227 -6.36 -44.34 12.36
N THR A 228 -6.53 -44.98 13.51
CA THR A 228 -6.96 -46.39 13.64
C THR A 228 -8.48 -46.42 13.70
N ARG A 229 -9.13 -47.07 12.73
CA ARG A 229 -10.47 -47.65 12.91
C ARG A 229 -10.44 -49.08 12.37
N ARG A 230 -10.67 -50.00 13.32
CA ARG A 230 -11.09 -51.42 13.25
C ARG A 230 -10.61 -52.25 12.05
#